data_AF-A0AAV9MDX0-F1
#
_entry.id   AF-A0AAV9MDX0-F1
#
_cell.length_a   1.000
_cell.length_b   1.000
_cell.length_c   1.000
_cell.angle_alpha   90.00
_cell.angle_beta   90.00
_cell.angle_gamma   90.00
#
_symmetry.space_group_name_H-M   'P 1'
#
loop_
_entity.id
_entity.type
_entity.pdbx_description
1 polymer ?
#
loop_
_entity_poly.entity_id
_entity_poly.type
_entity_poly.pdbx_seq_one_letter_code
_entity_poly.pdbx_strand_id
1 'polypeptide(L)'
;MGNMQSPYAQVTALYNYWLRFATVNDFCEEDEYKLTLASDRNSRRMMEDVNKKLRKKAKRDYNMQIKRNEELEKKNEEGRKRMEELEREKAERARNYVEPEWSRTEELQDGEIEEEGEEKELYCVVCGKKFKSEKQWINHEQSKKHKENEKMAALR
;
A
#
# COMPACT_ATOMS: atom_id res chain seq x y z
N MET A 1 -26.86 14.01 -18.86
CA MET A 1 -26.84 14.82 -20.09
C MET A 1 -26.91 13.85 -21.27
N GLY A 2 -27.97 13.92 -22.06
CA GLY A 2 -28.24 12.96 -23.14
C GLY A 2 -28.75 11.60 -22.64
N ASN A 3 -29.50 10.92 -23.51
CA ASN A 3 -29.98 9.54 -23.36
C ASN A 3 -29.69 8.77 -24.66
N MET A 4 -29.94 7.46 -24.69
CA MET A 4 -29.67 6.63 -25.89
C MET A 4 -30.48 7.01 -27.14
N GLN A 5 -31.54 7.81 -27.00
CA GLN A 5 -32.41 8.25 -28.10
C GLN A 5 -32.11 9.68 -28.57
N SER A 6 -31.06 10.31 -28.03
CA SER A 6 -30.75 11.70 -28.35
C SER A 6 -30.33 11.83 -29.82
N PRO A 7 -30.95 12.74 -30.60
CA PRO A 7 -30.60 12.94 -32.01
C PRO A 7 -29.12 13.30 -32.18
N TYR A 8 -28.48 12.76 -33.22
CA TYR A 8 -27.05 12.97 -33.47
C TYR A 8 -26.65 14.46 -33.47
N ALA A 9 -27.47 15.34 -34.06
CA ALA A 9 -27.24 16.78 -34.07
C ALA A 9 -27.10 17.39 -32.66
N GLN A 10 -27.91 16.92 -31.69
CA GLN A 10 -27.84 17.39 -30.30
C GLN A 10 -26.55 16.91 -29.63
N VAL A 11 -26.17 15.66 -29.87
CA VAL A 11 -24.95 15.05 -29.35
C VAL A 11 -23.72 15.78 -29.90
N THR A 12 -23.66 16.01 -31.21
CA THR A 12 -22.57 16.76 -31.86
C THR A 12 -22.49 18.20 -31.37
N ALA A 13 -23.63 18.89 -31.19
CA ALA A 13 -23.64 20.25 -30.64
C ALA A 13 -23.08 20.30 -29.21
N LEU A 14 -23.45 19.33 -28.37
CA LEU A 14 -22.93 19.19 -27.01
C LEU A 14 -21.42 18.97 -27.02
N TYR A 15 -20.92 17.98 -27.76
CA TYR A 15 -19.48 17.72 -27.83
C TYR A 15 -18.71 18.90 -28.41
N ASN A 16 -19.24 19.59 -29.42
CA ASN A 16 -18.61 20.80 -29.95
C ASN A 16 -18.52 21.93 -28.92
N TYR A 17 -19.54 22.09 -28.06
CA TYR A 17 -19.50 23.04 -26.95
C TYR A 17 -18.40 22.68 -25.95
N TRP A 18 -18.33 21.42 -25.51
CA TRP A 18 -17.31 20.95 -24.56
C TRP A 18 -15.90 20.97 -25.15
N LEU A 19 -15.72 20.62 -26.42
CA LEU A 19 -14.43 20.71 -27.11
C LEU A 19 -13.94 22.16 -27.24
N ARG A 20 -14.87 23.12 -27.26
CA ARG A 20 -14.59 24.56 -27.27
C ARG A 20 -14.60 25.18 -25.87
N PHE A 21 -14.69 24.37 -24.82
CA PHE A 21 -14.70 24.88 -23.46
C PHE A 21 -13.48 25.77 -23.21
N ALA A 22 -13.76 26.99 -22.79
CA ALA A 22 -12.77 27.97 -22.41
C ALA A 22 -13.21 28.58 -21.08
N THR A 23 -12.25 28.74 -20.17
CA THR A 23 -12.50 29.39 -18.90
C THR A 23 -13.01 30.82 -19.10
N VAL A 24 -13.92 31.22 -18.20
CA VAL A 24 -14.30 32.63 -18.03
C VAL A 24 -13.16 33.44 -17.37
N ASN A 25 -12.25 32.77 -16.66
CA ASN A 25 -11.05 33.40 -16.11
C ASN A 25 -10.19 34.00 -17.23
N ASP A 26 -9.88 35.29 -17.09
CA ASP A 26 -9.07 36.10 -18.00
C ASP A 26 -7.57 36.07 -17.67
N PHE A 27 -7.21 35.47 -16.53
CA PHE A 27 -5.85 35.31 -16.00
C PHE A 27 -5.11 36.65 -15.83
N CYS A 28 -5.82 37.74 -15.58
CA CYS A 28 -5.18 39.04 -15.35
C CYS A 28 -4.26 39.07 -14.11
N GLU A 29 -4.47 38.15 -13.17
CA GLU A 29 -3.63 37.94 -11.98
C GLU A 29 -2.22 37.46 -12.33
N GLU A 30 -2.04 36.84 -13.50
CA GLU A 30 -0.75 36.34 -14.00
C GLU A 30 0.10 37.43 -14.66
N ASP A 31 -0.36 38.68 -14.65
CA ASP A 31 0.38 39.81 -15.23
C ASP A 31 1.57 40.19 -14.36
N GLU A 32 2.76 40.12 -14.95
CA GLU A 32 4.00 40.53 -14.31
C GLU A 32 4.17 42.06 -14.33
N TYR A 33 3.78 42.70 -15.42
CA TYR A 33 3.98 44.14 -15.61
C TYR A 33 2.69 44.95 -15.44
N LYS A 34 2.75 46.01 -14.64
CA LYS A 34 1.68 47.01 -14.59
C LYS A 34 1.87 48.00 -15.74
N LEU A 35 0.96 47.99 -16.71
CA LEU A 35 1.02 48.86 -17.90
C LEU A 35 1.05 50.36 -17.58
N THR A 36 0.57 50.76 -16.40
CA THR A 36 0.58 52.15 -15.91
C THR A 36 1.97 52.65 -15.56
N LEU A 37 2.93 51.75 -15.33
CA LEU A 37 4.33 52.08 -15.01
C LEU A 37 5.21 52.19 -16.25
N ALA A 38 4.64 52.03 -17.45
CA ALA A 38 5.41 52.11 -18.69
C ALA A 38 5.94 53.55 -18.92
N SER A 39 7.24 53.66 -19.18
CA SER A 39 7.92 54.94 -19.45
C SER A 39 7.50 55.59 -20.77
N ASP A 40 7.16 54.78 -21.77
CA ASP A 40 6.88 55.21 -23.13
C ASP A 40 6.02 54.17 -23.87
N ARG A 41 5.55 54.52 -25.07
CA ARG A 41 4.66 53.67 -25.87
C ARG A 41 5.28 52.33 -26.27
N ASN A 42 6.59 52.29 -26.53
CA ASN A 42 7.26 51.05 -26.91
C ASN A 42 7.40 50.14 -25.69
N SER A 43 7.79 50.68 -24.55
CA SER A 43 7.82 49.95 -23.27
C SER A 43 6.44 49.38 -22.91
N ARG A 44 5.37 50.16 -23.08
CA ARG A 44 3.98 49.69 -22.82
C ARG A 44 3.60 48.51 -23.71
N ARG A 45 3.96 48.56 -25.01
CA ARG A 45 3.70 47.46 -25.95
C ARG A 45 4.47 46.19 -25.59
N MET A 46 5.74 46.33 -25.21
CA MET A 46 6.55 45.19 -24.77
C MET A 46 5.94 44.54 -23.52
N MET A 47 5.53 45.35 -22.54
CA MET A 47 4.84 44.87 -21.33
C MET A 47 3.51 44.17 -21.67
N GLU A 48 2.69 44.74 -22.56
CA GLU A 48 1.44 44.13 -23.04
C GLU A 48 1.69 42.77 -23.70
N ASP A 49 2.71 42.66 -24.55
CA ASP A 49 3.03 41.42 -25.24
C ASP A 49 3.54 40.33 -24.28
N VAL A 50 4.29 40.70 -23.25
CA VAL A 50 4.72 39.76 -22.21
C VAL A 50 3.53 39.29 -21.40
N ASN A 51 2.71 40.19 -20.85
CA ASN A 51 1.51 39.83 -20.10
C ASN A 51 0.58 38.95 -20.94
N LYS A 52 0.36 39.29 -22.22
CA LYS A 52 -0.46 38.47 -23.13
C LYS A 52 0.09 37.07 -23.32
N LYS A 53 1.42 36.90 -23.35
CA LYS A 53 2.05 35.56 -23.41
C LYS A 53 1.87 34.80 -22.10
N LEU A 54 2.00 35.46 -20.95
CA LEU A 54 1.79 34.87 -19.62
C LEU A 54 0.35 34.37 -19.47
N ARG A 55 -0.65 35.22 -19.76
CA ARG A 55 -2.07 34.83 -19.74
C ARG A 55 -2.38 33.66 -20.67
N LYS A 56 -1.82 33.67 -21.90
CA LYS A 56 -1.96 32.55 -22.85
C LYS A 56 -1.32 31.26 -22.34
N LYS A 57 -0.21 31.35 -21.61
CA LYS A 57 0.44 30.19 -21.00
C LYS A 57 -0.43 29.66 -19.86
N ALA A 58 -0.81 30.51 -18.91
CA ALA A 58 -1.67 30.13 -17.78
C ALA A 58 -2.98 29.49 -18.24
N LYS A 59 -3.65 30.05 -19.25
CA LYS A 59 -4.87 29.46 -19.82
C LYS A 59 -4.64 28.07 -20.43
N ARG A 60 -3.50 27.84 -21.08
CA ARG A 60 -3.15 26.52 -21.63
C ARG A 60 -2.86 25.53 -20.50
N ASP A 61 -2.08 25.94 -19.51
CA ASP A 61 -1.69 25.09 -18.38
C ASP A 61 -2.92 24.69 -17.55
N TYR A 62 -3.83 25.62 -17.29
CA TYR A 62 -5.12 25.34 -16.64
C TYR A 62 -5.97 24.33 -17.42
N ASN A 63 -6.12 24.52 -18.73
CA ASN A 63 -6.88 23.58 -19.56
C ASN A 63 -6.24 22.19 -19.61
N MET A 64 -4.90 22.11 -19.64
CA MET A 64 -4.18 20.84 -19.54
C MET A 64 -4.38 20.18 -18.17
N GLN A 65 -4.40 20.96 -17.09
CA GLN A 65 -4.66 20.47 -15.75
C GLN A 65 -6.07 19.90 -15.59
N ILE A 66 -7.10 20.56 -16.15
CA ILE A 66 -8.47 20.01 -16.16
C ILE A 66 -8.50 18.65 -16.85
N LYS A 67 -7.90 18.53 -18.05
CA LYS A 67 -7.86 17.26 -18.79
C LYS A 67 -7.15 16.17 -18.00
N ARG A 68 -6.02 16.50 -17.37
CA ARG A 68 -5.27 15.56 -16.53
C ARG A 68 -6.10 15.11 -15.31
N ASN A 69 -6.86 16.01 -14.70
CA ASN A 69 -7.72 15.67 -13.57
C ASN A 69 -8.85 14.73 -14.01
N GLU A 70 -9.50 15.00 -15.14
CA GLU A 70 -10.53 14.12 -15.72
C GLU A 70 -9.98 12.71 -16.01
N GLU A 71 -8.79 12.61 -16.59
CA GLU A 71 -8.12 11.33 -16.82
C GLU A 71 -7.81 10.58 -15.51
N LEU A 72 -7.38 11.31 -14.48
CA LEU A 72 -7.09 10.74 -13.17
C LEU A 72 -8.37 10.24 -12.48
N GLU A 73 -9.46 11.00 -12.54
CA GLU A 73 -10.76 10.58 -12.01
C GLU A 73 -11.25 9.30 -12.70
N LYS A 74 -11.14 9.23 -14.03
CA LYS A 74 -11.46 8.01 -14.78
C LYS A 74 -10.60 6.82 -14.33
N LYS A 75 -9.29 7.02 -14.18
CA LYS A 75 -8.37 5.96 -13.72
C LYS A 75 -8.67 5.51 -12.29
N ASN A 76 -9.01 6.44 -11.40
CA ASN A 76 -9.38 6.14 -10.02
C ASN A 76 -10.67 5.32 -9.96
N GLU A 77 -11.68 5.67 -10.76
CA GLU A 77 -12.93 4.91 -10.86
C GLU A 77 -12.71 3.50 -11.42
N GLU A 78 -11.87 3.34 -12.45
CA GLU A 78 -11.45 2.03 -12.93
C GLU A 78 -10.69 1.23 -11.86
N GLY A 79 -9.80 1.88 -11.11
CA GLY A 79 -9.07 1.28 -9.99
C GLY A 79 -9.99 0.80 -8.88
N ARG A 80 -10.99 1.61 -8.51
CA ARG A 80 -12.01 1.26 -7.51
C ARG A 80 -12.78 0.00 -7.91
N LYS A 81 -13.21 -0.08 -9.18
CA LYS A 81 -13.89 -1.26 -9.72
C LYS A 81 -13.03 -2.52 -9.68
N ARG A 82 -11.73 -2.41 -10.03
CA ARG A 82 -10.78 -3.54 -9.94
C ARG A 82 -10.58 -4.02 -8.51
N MET A 83 -10.49 -3.10 -7.55
CA MET A 83 -10.36 -3.44 -6.14
C MET A 83 -11.59 -4.17 -5.62
N GLU A 84 -12.79 -3.68 -5.94
CA GLU A 84 -14.06 -4.31 -5.59
C GLU A 84 -14.18 -5.72 -6.18
N GLU A 85 -13.75 -5.91 -7.43
CA GLU A 85 -13.71 -7.24 -8.07
C GLU A 85 -12.74 -8.20 -7.37
N LEU A 86 -11.54 -7.72 -7.03
CA LEU A 86 -10.54 -8.51 -6.32
C LEU A 86 -11.01 -8.90 -4.90
N GLU A 87 -11.68 -7.98 -4.20
CA GLU A 87 -12.29 -8.27 -2.90
C GLU A 87 -13.39 -9.32 -3.02
N ARG A 88 -14.22 -9.23 -4.06
CA ARG A 88 -15.25 -10.24 -4.34
C ARG A 88 -14.65 -11.61 -4.61
N GLU A 89 -13.59 -11.69 -5.42
CA GLU A 89 -12.88 -12.95 -5.72
C GLU A 89 -12.24 -13.53 -4.46
N LYS A 90 -11.58 -12.69 -3.64
CA LYS A 90 -11.02 -13.13 -2.35
C LYS A 90 -12.09 -13.65 -1.40
N ALA A 91 -13.23 -12.96 -1.31
CA ALA A 91 -14.34 -13.39 -0.48
C ALA A 91 -14.93 -14.72 -0.98
N GLU A 92 -15.01 -14.94 -2.30
CA GLU A 92 -15.43 -16.20 -2.88
C GLU A 92 -14.42 -17.33 -2.61
N ARG A 93 -13.13 -17.05 -2.79
CA ARG A 93 -12.06 -18.02 -2.46
C ARG A 93 -12.06 -18.39 -0.99
N ALA A 94 -12.29 -17.44 -0.09
CA ALA A 94 -12.43 -17.69 1.33
C ALA A 94 -13.69 -18.53 1.64
N ARG A 95 -14.82 -18.27 0.96
CA ARG A 95 -16.04 -19.09 1.09
C ARG A 95 -15.86 -20.52 0.58
N ASN A 96 -15.09 -20.71 -0.49
CA ASN A 96 -14.81 -22.00 -1.10
C ASN A 96 -13.57 -22.68 -0.51
N TYR A 97 -12.95 -22.12 0.53
CA TYR A 97 -11.76 -22.70 1.15
C TYR A 97 -12.15 -24.00 1.87
N VAL A 98 -11.61 -25.11 1.40
CA VAL A 98 -11.69 -26.41 2.07
C VAL A 98 -10.32 -26.66 2.68
N GLU A 99 -10.29 -26.86 3.99
CA GLU A 99 -9.04 -27.13 4.71
C GLU A 99 -8.42 -28.43 4.20
N PRO A 100 -7.16 -28.41 3.72
CA PRO A 100 -6.47 -29.61 3.29
C PRO A 100 -6.37 -30.64 4.41
N GLU A 101 -6.43 -31.93 4.07
CA GLU A 101 -6.47 -32.97 5.08
C GLU A 101 -5.17 -33.04 5.92
N TRP A 102 -4.02 -32.73 5.34
CA TRP A 102 -2.74 -32.66 6.05
C TRP A 102 -2.65 -31.52 7.07
N SER A 103 -3.54 -30.51 7.00
CA SER A 103 -3.64 -29.41 7.98
C SER A 103 -4.73 -29.65 9.03
N ARG A 104 -5.59 -30.66 8.83
CA ARG A 104 -6.59 -31.05 9.81
C ARG A 104 -5.83 -31.65 11.00
N THR A 105 -5.83 -30.94 12.12
CA THR A 105 -5.40 -31.54 13.38
C THR A 105 -6.49 -32.54 13.72
N GLU A 106 -6.19 -33.84 13.67
CA GLU A 106 -7.09 -34.83 14.24
C GLU A 106 -7.28 -34.41 15.71
N GLU A 107 -8.48 -33.92 16.04
CA GLU A 107 -8.94 -33.94 17.42
C GLU A 107 -8.93 -35.40 17.81
N LEU A 108 -7.80 -35.84 18.38
CA LEU A 108 -7.62 -37.16 18.96
C LEU A 108 -8.71 -37.28 20.01
N GLN A 109 -9.82 -37.87 19.60
CA GLN A 109 -10.87 -38.37 20.46
C GLN A 109 -10.18 -39.20 21.54
N ASP A 110 -10.44 -38.89 22.81
CA ASP A 110 -9.92 -39.56 24.01
C ASP A 110 -10.02 -41.10 23.90
N GLY A 111 -9.10 -41.69 23.15
CA GLY A 111 -8.94 -43.09 22.91
C GLY A 111 -7.51 -43.38 23.31
N GLU A 112 -7.38 -44.01 24.47
CA GLU A 112 -6.16 -44.44 25.13
C GLU A 112 -5.04 -44.76 24.13
N ILE A 113 -4.20 -43.76 23.85
CA ILE A 113 -2.89 -43.99 23.27
C ILE A 113 -2.09 -44.57 24.43
N GLU A 114 -1.72 -45.86 24.33
CA GLU A 114 -0.67 -46.42 25.18
C GLU A 114 0.56 -45.53 25.00
N GLU A 115 0.80 -44.65 25.97
CA GLU A 115 2.02 -43.86 26.07
C GLU A 115 3.20 -44.84 26.11
N GLU A 116 3.78 -45.16 24.95
CA GLU A 116 5.18 -45.58 24.89
C GLU A 116 5.99 -44.38 25.38
N GLY A 117 6.14 -44.32 26.71
CA GLY A 117 6.71 -43.20 27.41
C GLY A 117 8.04 -42.78 26.79
N GLU A 118 8.08 -41.57 26.25
CA GLU A 118 9.33 -40.91 25.90
C GLU A 118 10.20 -40.85 27.16
N GLU A 119 11.16 -41.78 27.27
CA GLU A 119 12.21 -41.73 28.29
C GLU A 119 13.02 -40.44 28.08
N LYS A 120 12.64 -39.36 28.78
CA LYS A 120 13.37 -38.09 28.75
C LYS A 120 14.78 -38.30 29.31
N GLU A 121 15.76 -38.51 28.43
CA GLU A 121 17.17 -38.59 28.80
C GLU A 121 17.66 -37.23 29.30
N LEU A 122 18.04 -37.13 30.58
CA LEU A 122 18.57 -35.90 31.17
C LEU A 122 20.08 -35.85 31.02
N TYR A 123 20.61 -34.75 30.48
CA TYR A 123 22.04 -34.61 30.18
C TYR A 123 22.66 -33.38 30.84
N CYS A 124 23.83 -33.56 31.47
CA CYS A 124 24.63 -32.48 32.02
C CYS A 124 25.73 -32.06 31.02
N VAL A 125 25.60 -30.86 30.48
CA VAL A 125 26.52 -30.30 29.46
C VAL A 125 27.94 -30.11 30.00
N VAL A 126 28.09 -29.77 31.27
CA VAL A 126 29.38 -29.47 31.91
C VAL A 126 30.20 -30.73 32.19
N CYS A 127 29.51 -31.80 32.60
CA CYS A 127 30.17 -33.06 32.98
C CYS A 127 30.09 -34.14 31.89
N GLY A 128 29.32 -33.91 30.82
CA GLY A 128 29.11 -34.87 29.75
C GLY A 128 28.35 -36.13 30.15
N LYS A 129 27.58 -36.09 31.24
CA LYS A 129 26.93 -37.27 31.84
C LYS A 129 25.44 -37.29 31.53
N LYS A 130 24.95 -38.45 31.08
CA LYS A 130 23.53 -38.76 30.91
C LYS A 130 22.97 -39.42 32.16
N PHE A 131 21.73 -39.09 32.51
CA PHE A 131 21.01 -39.58 33.68
C PHE A 131 19.64 -40.08 33.25
N LYS A 132 19.26 -41.25 33.78
CA LYS A 132 17.97 -41.89 33.49
C LYS A 132 16.85 -41.42 34.42
N SER A 133 17.18 -40.69 35.49
CA SER A 133 16.21 -40.19 36.46
C SER A 133 16.54 -38.77 36.92
N GLU A 134 15.51 -37.95 37.05
CA GLU A 134 15.59 -36.57 37.53
C GLU A 134 16.24 -36.45 38.91
N LYS A 135 15.96 -37.39 39.82
CA LYS A 135 16.58 -37.41 41.16
C LYS A 135 18.10 -37.61 41.10
N GLN A 136 18.58 -38.40 40.14
CA GLN A 136 20.03 -38.60 39.95
C GLN A 136 20.69 -37.35 39.37
N TRP A 137 19.98 -36.66 38.47
CA TRP A 137 20.44 -35.42 37.86
C TRP A 137 20.52 -34.27 38.88
N ILE A 138 19.50 -34.07 39.72
CA ILE A 138 19.49 -33.04 40.78
C ILE A 138 20.63 -33.28 41.79
N ASN A 139 20.85 -34.54 42.19
CA ASN A 139 21.97 -34.87 43.07
C ASN A 139 23.34 -34.62 42.41
N HIS A 140 23.44 -34.83 41.10
CA HIS A 140 24.65 -34.52 40.34
C HIS A 140 24.92 -33.02 40.30
N GLU A 141 23.91 -32.20 40.01
CA GLU A 141 23.99 -30.73 39.98
C GLU A 141 24.43 -30.14 41.34
N GLN A 142 23.92 -30.71 42.43
CA GLN A 142 24.26 -30.25 43.77
C GLN A 142 25.63 -30.71 44.27
N SER A 143 26.26 -31.68 43.61
CA SER A 143 27.54 -32.26 43.99
C SER A 143 28.69 -31.25 43.91
N LYS A 144 29.61 -31.29 44.88
CA LYS A 144 30.81 -30.44 44.91
C LYS A 144 31.64 -30.56 43.62
N LYS A 145 31.71 -31.77 43.04
CA LYS A 145 32.45 -32.03 41.80
C LYS A 145 31.81 -31.35 40.58
N HIS A 146 30.49 -31.28 40.52
CA HIS A 146 29.79 -30.56 39.45
C HIS A 146 30.05 -29.06 39.57
N LYS A 147 29.86 -28.49 40.76
CA LYS A 147 30.11 -27.06 41.04
C LYS A 147 31.57 -26.64 40.82
N GLU A 148 32.53 -27.52 41.08
CA GLU A 148 33.95 -27.26 40.80
C GLU A 148 34.24 -27.31 39.30
N ASN A 149 33.69 -28.29 38.59
CA ASN A 149 33.81 -28.37 37.12
C ASN A 149 33.09 -27.19 36.43
N GLU A 150 31.96 -26.72 36.95
CA GLU A 150 31.27 -25.51 36.48
C GLU A 150 32.16 -24.28 36.65
N LYS A 151 32.77 -24.11 37.83
CA LYS A 151 33.70 -23.00 38.08
C LYS A 151 34.92 -23.05 37.16
N MET A 152 35.48 -24.23 36.93
CA MET A 152 36.59 -24.43 35.99
C MET A 152 36.18 -24.18 34.54
N ALA A 153 34.96 -24.57 34.14
CA ALA A 153 34.42 -24.31 32.80
C ALA A 153 34.13 -22.82 32.57
N ALA A 154 33.77 -22.06 33.61
CA ALA A 154 33.53 -20.62 33.54
C ALA A 154 34.80 -19.75 33.55
N LEU A 155 35.95 -20.31 33.94
CA LEU A 155 37.26 -19.63 33.97
C LEU A 155 38.11 -19.89 32.72
N ARG A 156 37.53 -20.50 31.70
CA ARG A 156 38.16 -20.85 30.42
C ARG A 156 37.58 -20.00 29.31
#